data_AF-A0A7R9VNS5-F1
#
_entry.id   AF-A0A7R9VNS5-F1
#
_cell.length_a   1.000
_cell.length_b   1.000
_cell.length_c   1.000
_cell.angle_alpha   90.00
_cell.angle_beta   90.00
_cell.angle_gamma   90.00
#
_symmetry.space_group_name_H-M   'P 1'
#
loop_
_entity.id
_entity.type
_entity.pdbx_description
1 polymer ?
#
loop_
_entity_poly.entity_id
_entity_poly.type
_entity_poly.pdbx_seq_one_letter_code
_entity_poly.pdbx_strand_id
1 'polypeptide(L)'
;GSRSLTHTSASTAPPRPASTRQHRAAHSRADSRTPQRQLPPKMMLASSRLGGRMATGLARRAAVPARAPRATRGVSASAIAVGDKLPAATFKYFNSEGNMKEITTEQLCKGKKVVLFAVPGAFTPTCSMKQLPGFIERADEIKAKGVDTIACVAVNDAFVMDAWGKNVQAGDKVMMLADGNAQFAKALGVELDLTDKGLGIRSRRYAMLLEDSVIKMLNLEEGGAFTISSADNILEALA
;
A
#
# COMPACT_ATOMS: atom_id res chain seq x y z
N GLY A 1 -11.50 -71.35 -10.65
CA GLY A 1 -12.02 -70.00 -10.35
C GLY A 1 -11.77 -69.08 -11.53
N SER A 2 -12.83 -68.42 -12.00
CA SER A 2 -12.91 -67.14 -12.75
C SER A 2 -11.83 -66.86 -13.82
N ARG A 3 -12.00 -67.25 -15.09
CA ARG A 3 -12.57 -66.46 -16.22
C ARG A 3 -12.12 -64.98 -16.29
N SER A 4 -11.30 -64.71 -17.31
CA SER A 4 -10.91 -63.38 -17.82
C SER A 4 -11.79 -63.04 -19.04
N LEU A 5 -12.43 -61.87 -18.99
CA LEU A 5 -13.15 -61.23 -20.10
C LEU A 5 -13.14 -59.73 -19.85
N THR A 6 -12.70 -58.94 -20.84
CA THR A 6 -13.38 -57.76 -21.43
C THR A 6 -12.46 -57.18 -22.53
N HIS A 7 -12.83 -57.25 -23.81
CA HIS A 7 -13.87 -56.56 -24.59
C HIS A 7 -13.37 -55.32 -25.33
N THR A 8 -13.61 -55.42 -26.63
CA THR A 8 -13.24 -54.63 -27.80
C THR A 8 -13.87 -53.24 -27.86
N SER A 9 -13.17 -52.37 -28.58
CA SER A 9 -13.50 -51.03 -29.06
C SER A 9 -14.91 -50.81 -29.64
N ALA A 10 -15.48 -49.63 -29.38
CA ALA A 10 -16.35 -48.94 -30.33
C ALA A 10 -16.30 -47.41 -30.13
N SER A 11 -16.11 -46.73 -31.26
CA SER A 11 -16.04 -45.28 -31.46
C SER A 11 -17.44 -44.67 -31.50
N THR A 12 -17.65 -43.57 -30.79
CA THR A 12 -18.74 -42.63 -31.11
C THR A 12 -18.35 -41.20 -30.73
N ALA A 13 -18.20 -40.34 -31.74
CA ALA A 13 -18.00 -38.90 -31.58
C ALA A 13 -19.32 -38.20 -31.16
N PRO A 14 -19.28 -37.12 -30.34
CA PRO A 14 -20.47 -36.36 -30.00
C PRO A 14 -20.88 -35.38 -31.13
N PRO A 15 -22.19 -35.11 -31.29
CA PRO A 15 -22.72 -34.28 -32.37
C PRO A 15 -22.54 -32.77 -32.12
N ARG A 16 -22.36 -32.02 -33.21
CA ARG A 16 -22.33 -30.54 -33.25
C ARG A 16 -23.68 -29.95 -32.84
N PRO A 17 -23.73 -28.85 -32.08
CA PRO A 17 -24.95 -28.05 -31.95
C PRO A 17 -25.15 -27.11 -33.14
N ALA A 18 -26.43 -27.01 -33.54
CA ALA A 18 -26.95 -26.26 -34.67
C ALA A 18 -26.99 -24.74 -34.44
N SER A 19 -26.89 -24.00 -35.55
CA SER A 19 -27.00 -22.55 -35.65
C SER A 19 -28.47 -22.07 -35.67
N THR A 20 -28.85 -21.18 -34.75
CA THR A 20 -29.88 -20.12 -34.88
C THR A 20 -29.87 -19.38 -33.54
N ARG A 21 -30.05 -18.07 -33.37
CA ARG A 21 -30.70 -17.01 -34.15
C ARG A 21 -30.18 -15.68 -33.58
N GLN A 22 -29.91 -14.72 -34.45
CA GLN A 22 -29.50 -13.36 -34.11
C GLN A 22 -30.56 -12.67 -33.23
N HIS A 23 -30.17 -12.20 -32.04
CA HIS A 23 -30.90 -11.17 -31.32
C HIS A 23 -30.26 -9.81 -31.63
N ARG A 24 -30.86 -9.09 -32.59
CA ARG A 24 -30.65 -7.65 -32.80
C ARG A 24 -31.08 -6.92 -31.52
N ALA A 25 -30.12 -6.40 -30.76
CA ALA A 25 -30.39 -5.40 -29.73
C ALA A 25 -30.71 -4.07 -30.41
N ALA A 26 -31.93 -3.59 -30.20
CA ALA A 26 -32.40 -2.30 -30.68
C ALA A 26 -31.59 -1.17 -30.03
N HIS A 27 -31.02 -0.31 -30.87
CA HIS A 27 -30.43 0.96 -30.47
C HIS A 27 -31.56 1.92 -30.09
N SER A 28 -31.80 2.09 -28.78
CA SER A 28 -32.58 3.20 -28.25
C SER A 28 -31.66 4.42 -28.11
N ARG A 29 -31.90 5.44 -28.93
CA ARG A 29 -31.30 6.77 -28.81
C ARG A 29 -31.83 7.42 -27.54
N ALA A 30 -31.00 7.52 -26.49
CA ALA A 30 -31.29 8.37 -25.35
C ALA A 30 -30.97 9.83 -25.74
N ASP A 31 -32.03 10.64 -25.71
CA ASP A 31 -32.05 12.07 -26.01
C ASP A 31 -31.19 12.84 -24.99
N SER A 32 -30.19 13.54 -25.48
CA SER A 32 -29.30 14.41 -24.72
C SER A 32 -30.03 15.69 -24.35
N ARG A 33 -30.45 15.83 -23.08
CA ARG A 33 -30.86 17.12 -22.51
C ARG A 33 -30.19 17.34 -21.16
N THR A 34 -29.05 18.01 -21.22
CA THR A 34 -28.38 18.61 -20.07
C THR A 34 -29.12 19.90 -19.70
N PRO A 35 -29.66 20.08 -18.49
CA PRO A 35 -30.13 21.39 -18.06
C PRO A 35 -28.93 22.24 -17.64
N GLN A 36 -28.71 23.35 -18.35
CA GLN A 36 -27.76 24.41 -17.97
C GLN A 36 -28.08 24.92 -16.56
N ARG A 37 -27.16 24.68 -15.62
CA ARG A 37 -27.20 25.29 -14.30
C ARG A 37 -26.59 26.70 -14.39
N GLN A 38 -27.43 27.72 -14.39
CA GLN A 38 -27.01 29.12 -14.31
C GLN A 38 -26.26 29.39 -12.99
N LEU A 39 -25.07 29.99 -13.11
CA LEU A 39 -24.29 30.52 -11.99
C LEU A 39 -24.74 31.97 -11.70
N PRO A 40 -24.99 32.36 -10.45
CA PRO A 40 -25.22 33.76 -10.11
C PRO A 40 -23.91 34.57 -10.06
N PRO A 41 -23.96 35.89 -10.31
CA PRO A 41 -22.77 36.73 -10.48
C PRO A 41 -22.09 37.15 -9.18
N LYS A 42 -20.79 37.43 -9.30
CA LYS A 42 -19.88 37.99 -8.29
C LYS A 42 -20.45 39.28 -7.66
N MET A 43 -20.40 39.40 -6.33
CA MET A 43 -20.45 40.71 -5.66
C MET A 43 -19.13 41.05 -4.99
N MET A 44 -18.71 42.27 -5.27
CA MET A 44 -17.50 42.95 -4.83
C MET A 44 -17.47 43.25 -3.34
N LEU A 45 -16.24 43.31 -2.88
CA LEU A 45 -15.69 43.97 -1.70
C LEU A 45 -16.40 45.30 -1.33
N ALA A 46 -16.72 45.48 -0.05
CA ALA A 46 -16.96 46.79 0.56
C ALA A 46 -16.22 46.88 1.91
N SER A 47 -15.23 47.75 1.95
CA SER A 47 -14.63 48.28 3.18
C SER A 47 -15.54 49.36 3.77
N SER A 48 -15.68 49.40 5.10
CA SER A 48 -15.93 50.64 5.82
C SER A 48 -15.54 50.52 7.30
N ARG A 49 -15.08 51.65 7.82
CA ARG A 49 -14.31 51.84 9.05
C ARG A 49 -15.17 52.21 10.26
N LEU A 50 -14.58 51.95 11.44
CA LEU A 50 -14.60 52.69 12.70
C LEU A 50 -15.89 52.78 13.57
N GLY A 51 -15.72 52.42 14.84
CA GLY A 51 -16.14 53.27 15.97
C GLY A 51 -16.97 52.58 17.07
N GLY A 52 -16.43 52.51 18.30
CA GLY A 52 -17.23 52.26 19.51
C GLY A 52 -16.46 51.69 20.70
N ARG A 53 -16.39 52.44 21.80
CA ARG A 53 -15.55 52.25 23.00
C ARG A 53 -16.18 51.37 24.10
N MET A 54 -15.27 50.75 24.88
CA MET A 54 -15.23 50.55 26.34
C MET A 54 -16.39 49.84 27.07
N ALA A 55 -16.08 48.69 27.69
CA ALA A 55 -16.53 48.39 29.05
C ALA A 55 -15.55 47.46 29.77
N THR A 56 -15.26 47.85 30.99
CA THR A 56 -14.34 47.32 32.00
C THR A 56 -14.82 46.01 32.63
N GLY A 57 -13.90 45.06 32.87
CA GLY A 57 -14.19 43.84 33.64
C GLY A 57 -12.91 43.13 34.07
N LEU A 58 -12.34 43.56 35.19
CA LEU A 58 -11.11 43.02 35.78
C LEU A 58 -11.42 41.70 36.51
N ALA A 59 -11.24 40.56 35.86
CA ALA A 59 -11.29 39.25 36.51
C ALA A 59 -9.86 38.69 36.67
N ARG A 60 -9.31 38.80 37.89
CA ARG A 60 -8.07 38.11 38.28
C ARG A 60 -8.31 36.60 38.33
N ARG A 61 -7.82 35.87 37.31
CA ARG A 61 -7.62 34.42 37.39
C ARG A 61 -6.18 34.14 37.81
N ALA A 62 -6.03 33.34 38.86
CA ALA A 62 -4.75 32.84 39.35
C ALA A 62 -4.02 32.04 38.26
N ALA A 63 -2.75 32.36 38.02
CA ALA A 63 -1.90 31.66 37.08
C ALA A 63 -1.53 30.27 37.66
N VAL A 64 -2.00 29.21 37.01
CA VAL A 64 -1.49 27.86 37.20
C VAL A 64 -0.15 27.77 36.47
N PRO A 65 0.95 27.29 37.09
CA PRO A 65 2.22 27.18 36.40
C PRO A 65 2.09 26.11 35.30
N ALA A 66 2.21 26.54 34.05
CA ALA A 66 2.28 25.65 32.90
C ALA A 66 3.55 24.80 33.03
N ARG A 67 3.39 23.51 33.32
CA ARG A 67 4.46 22.52 33.25
C ARG A 67 4.94 22.47 31.80
N ALA A 68 6.21 22.84 31.59
CA ALA A 68 6.83 22.82 30.26
C ALA A 68 6.65 21.43 29.61
N PRO A 69 6.30 21.37 28.31
CA PRO A 69 6.25 20.10 27.62
C PRO A 69 7.66 19.51 27.63
N ARG A 70 7.79 18.29 28.14
CA ARG A 70 9.01 17.50 28.04
C ARG A 70 9.32 17.39 26.56
N ALA A 71 10.42 17.99 26.11
CA ALA A 71 10.91 17.84 24.75
C ALA A 71 10.98 16.35 24.45
N THR A 72 10.09 15.87 23.57
CA THR A 72 10.32 14.61 22.90
C THR A 72 11.63 14.80 22.16
N ARG A 73 12.65 13.99 22.52
CA ARG A 73 13.86 13.89 21.71
C ARG A 73 13.38 13.56 20.30
N GLY A 74 13.42 14.55 19.41
CA GLY A 74 13.28 14.32 17.99
C GLY A 74 14.28 13.23 17.65
N VAL A 75 13.78 12.13 17.08
CA VAL A 75 14.64 11.13 16.47
C VAL A 75 15.46 11.90 15.45
N SER A 76 16.76 12.03 15.69
CA SER A 76 17.67 12.66 14.75
C SER A 76 17.57 11.88 13.44
N ALA A 77 17.29 12.61 12.36
CA ALA A 77 17.28 12.09 11.00
C ALA A 77 18.69 11.64 10.61
N SER A 78 19.07 10.45 11.05
CA SER A 78 20.11 9.67 10.41
C SER A 78 19.43 8.89 9.29
N ALA A 79 20.04 8.86 8.11
CA ALA A 79 19.59 7.98 7.04
C ALA A 79 19.58 6.54 7.58
N ILE A 80 18.46 5.84 7.43
CA ILE A 80 18.34 4.45 7.87
C ILE A 80 19.45 3.60 7.22
N ALA A 81 20.12 2.77 8.01
CA ALA A 81 21.22 1.93 7.54
C ALA A 81 21.08 0.47 7.99
N VAL A 82 21.91 -0.39 7.39
CA VAL A 82 22.09 -1.77 7.88
C VAL A 82 22.64 -1.74 9.30
N GLY A 83 22.07 -2.57 10.18
CA GLY A 83 22.38 -2.61 11.61
C GLY A 83 21.40 -1.81 12.48
N ASP A 84 20.65 -0.87 11.89
CA ASP A 84 19.65 -0.11 12.64
C ASP A 84 18.43 -0.95 12.97
N LYS A 85 17.76 -0.59 14.07
CA LYS A 85 16.42 -1.09 14.38
C LYS A 85 15.38 -0.31 13.60
N LEU A 86 14.37 -1.03 13.11
CA LEU A 86 13.23 -0.44 12.43
C LEU A 86 12.50 0.55 13.37
N PRO A 87 12.13 1.75 12.91
CA PRO A 87 11.34 2.68 13.73
C PRO A 87 9.98 2.08 14.13
N ALA A 88 9.45 2.56 15.24
CA ALA A 88 8.09 2.22 15.65
C ALA A 88 7.09 2.85 14.68
N ALA A 89 6.27 2.01 14.04
CA ALA A 89 5.18 2.43 13.18
C ALA A 89 4.03 1.43 13.26
N THR A 90 2.84 1.88 12.84
CA THR A 90 1.63 1.05 12.75
C THR A 90 1.12 1.09 11.33
N PHE A 91 0.90 -0.08 10.74
CA PHE A 91 0.29 -0.23 9.43
C PHE A 91 -1.16 -0.69 9.56
N LYS A 92 -1.98 -0.31 8.58
CA LYS A 92 -3.31 -0.88 8.40
C LYS A 92 -3.28 -1.92 7.29
N TYR A 93 -4.06 -2.99 7.42
CA TYR A 93 -4.20 -4.01 6.39
C TYR A 93 -5.55 -4.72 6.52
N PHE A 94 -5.96 -5.46 5.50
CA PHE A 94 -7.10 -6.37 5.58
C PHE A 94 -6.60 -7.80 5.77
N ASN A 95 -7.16 -8.53 6.74
CA ASN A 95 -6.88 -9.96 6.90
C ASN A 95 -7.65 -10.80 5.86
N SER A 96 -7.43 -12.11 5.83
CA SER A 96 -8.10 -13.05 4.92
C SER A 96 -9.63 -13.09 5.07
N GLU A 97 -10.16 -12.64 6.20
CA GLU A 97 -11.60 -12.55 6.47
C GLU A 97 -12.22 -11.24 5.95
N GLY A 98 -11.41 -10.33 5.40
CA GLY A 98 -11.87 -9.02 4.97
C GLY A 98 -12.08 -8.01 6.11
N ASN A 99 -11.51 -8.26 7.29
CA ASN A 99 -11.53 -7.33 8.40
C ASN A 99 -10.29 -6.41 8.36
N MET A 100 -10.50 -5.10 8.50
CA MET A 100 -9.40 -4.16 8.68
C MET A 100 -8.75 -4.39 10.05
N LYS A 101 -7.44 -4.54 10.05
CA LYS A 101 -6.58 -4.76 11.22
C LYS A 101 -5.42 -3.77 11.21
N GLU A 102 -4.78 -3.68 12.37
CA GLU A 102 -3.55 -2.92 12.55
C GLU A 102 -2.43 -3.89 12.95
N ILE A 103 -1.22 -3.59 12.50
CA ILE A 103 0.00 -4.30 12.90
C ILE A 103 1.12 -3.31 13.14
N THR A 104 1.80 -3.43 14.28
CA THR A 104 2.98 -2.62 14.57
C THR A 104 4.24 -3.23 13.97
N THR A 105 5.27 -2.42 13.76
CA THR A 105 6.59 -2.91 13.33
C THR A 105 7.17 -3.95 14.28
N GLU A 106 6.93 -3.81 15.60
CA GLU A 106 7.31 -4.82 16.60
C GLU A 106 6.56 -6.14 16.38
N GLN A 107 5.24 -6.12 16.22
CA GLN A 107 4.43 -7.34 15.99
C GLN A 107 4.82 -8.04 14.68
N LEU A 108 5.18 -7.26 13.66
CA LEU A 108 5.63 -7.75 12.37
C LEU A 108 7.00 -8.45 12.49
N CYS A 109 7.95 -7.88 13.23
CA CYS A 109 9.38 -8.26 13.11
C CYS A 109 10.00 -8.95 14.34
N LYS A 110 9.41 -8.83 15.53
CA LYS A 110 10.00 -9.36 16.78
C LYS A 110 10.13 -10.88 16.72
N GLY A 111 11.35 -11.38 16.95
CA GLY A 111 11.67 -12.80 16.91
C GLY A 111 11.45 -13.47 15.54
N LYS A 112 11.33 -12.68 14.47
CA LYS A 112 11.04 -13.17 13.11
C LYS A 112 12.10 -12.70 12.12
N LYS A 113 12.23 -13.45 11.03
CA LYS A 113 12.90 -13.03 9.81
C LYS A 113 11.85 -12.53 8.82
N VAL A 114 11.95 -11.27 8.42
CA VAL A 114 10.95 -10.59 7.58
C VAL A 114 11.61 -9.99 6.35
N VAL A 115 11.02 -10.22 5.19
CA VAL A 115 11.31 -9.45 3.99
C VAL A 115 10.27 -8.35 3.88
N LEU A 116 10.70 -7.09 3.94
CA LEU A 116 9.83 -5.94 3.76
C LEU A 116 10.29 -5.19 2.52
N PHE A 117 9.40 -4.95 1.57
CA PHE A 117 9.68 -4.10 0.43
C PHE A 117 8.63 -3.00 0.33
N ALA A 118 9.05 -1.84 -0.17
CA ALA A 118 8.17 -0.70 -0.38
C ALA A 118 8.16 -0.25 -1.82
N VAL A 119 7.02 0.27 -2.23
CA VAL A 119 6.78 0.80 -3.57
C VAL A 119 6.23 2.23 -3.51
N PRO A 120 6.46 3.05 -4.56
CA PRO A 120 5.90 4.40 -4.62
C PRO A 120 4.37 4.46 -4.65
N GLY A 121 3.69 3.41 -5.08
CA GLY A 121 2.23 3.36 -5.00
C GLY A 121 1.59 2.17 -5.69
N ALA A 122 0.46 1.75 -5.14
CA ALA A 122 -0.43 0.76 -5.73
C ALA A 122 -0.86 1.16 -7.14
N PHE A 123 -1.11 0.16 -7.99
CA PHE A 123 -1.55 0.31 -9.39
C PHE A 123 -0.60 1.08 -10.33
N THR A 124 0.61 1.46 -9.88
CA THR A 124 1.61 2.08 -10.76
C THR A 124 2.37 1.01 -11.58
N PRO A 125 2.89 1.35 -12.79
CA PRO A 125 3.36 0.34 -13.76
C PRO A 125 4.45 -0.61 -13.24
N THR A 126 5.61 -0.09 -12.83
CA THR A 126 6.74 -0.92 -12.35
C THR A 126 6.36 -1.73 -11.11
N CYS A 127 5.55 -1.16 -10.23
CA CYS A 127 5.13 -1.81 -8.99
C CYS A 127 4.19 -2.99 -9.28
N SER A 128 3.26 -2.82 -10.22
CA SER A 128 2.20 -3.81 -10.51
C SER A 128 2.60 -4.86 -11.54
N MET A 129 3.62 -4.60 -12.37
CA MET A 129 4.03 -5.52 -13.43
C MET A 129 5.38 -6.20 -13.15
N LYS A 130 6.16 -5.71 -12.18
CA LYS A 130 7.51 -6.24 -11.92
C LYS A 130 7.75 -6.56 -10.45
N GLN A 131 7.81 -5.55 -9.58
CA GLN A 131 8.32 -5.75 -8.22
C GLN A 131 7.39 -6.64 -7.37
N LEU A 132 6.13 -6.25 -7.20
CA LEU A 132 5.19 -7.04 -6.38
C LEU A 132 4.96 -8.44 -6.98
N PRO A 133 4.69 -8.61 -8.29
CA PRO A 133 4.60 -9.94 -8.90
C PRO A 133 5.84 -10.81 -8.67
N GLY A 134 7.05 -10.25 -8.80
CA GLY A 134 8.29 -11.00 -8.55
C GLY A 134 8.38 -11.54 -7.12
N PHE A 135 7.96 -10.77 -6.11
CA PHE A 135 7.88 -11.26 -4.73
C PHE A 135 6.81 -12.34 -4.53
N ILE A 136 5.68 -12.27 -5.26
CA ILE A 136 4.63 -13.29 -5.21
C ILE A 136 5.11 -14.60 -5.85
N GLU A 137 5.76 -14.52 -7.00
CA GLU A 137 6.32 -15.67 -7.72
C GLU A 137 7.39 -16.39 -6.90
N ARG A 138 8.28 -15.62 -6.26
CA ARG A 138 9.38 -16.14 -5.43
C ARG A 138 9.02 -16.42 -3.97
N ALA A 139 7.76 -16.19 -3.57
CA ALA A 139 7.38 -16.22 -2.16
C ALA A 139 7.72 -17.55 -1.47
N ASP A 140 7.47 -18.67 -2.16
CA ASP A 140 7.70 -20.01 -1.61
C ASP A 140 9.20 -20.30 -1.44
N GLU A 141 10.03 -19.87 -2.40
CA GLU A 141 11.50 -19.97 -2.32
C GLU A 141 12.06 -19.11 -1.17
N ILE A 142 11.57 -17.87 -1.02
CA ILE A 142 11.96 -16.96 0.05
C ILE A 142 11.57 -17.54 1.42
N LYS A 143 10.34 -18.04 1.56
CA LYS A 143 9.86 -18.67 2.81
C LYS A 143 10.64 -19.94 3.14
N ALA A 144 11.01 -20.75 2.13
CA ALA A 144 11.84 -21.94 2.32
C ALA A 144 13.24 -21.64 2.90
N LYS A 145 13.74 -20.40 2.75
CA LYS A 145 14.97 -19.89 3.38
C LYS A 145 14.77 -19.41 4.84
N GLY A 146 13.61 -19.67 5.43
CA GLY A 146 13.30 -19.34 6.82
C GLY A 146 12.78 -17.93 7.03
N VAL A 147 12.25 -17.27 5.99
CA VAL A 147 11.53 -16.00 6.12
C VAL A 147 10.10 -16.27 6.58
N ASP A 148 9.72 -15.68 7.71
CA ASP A 148 8.38 -15.83 8.30
C ASP A 148 7.33 -15.01 7.57
N THR A 149 7.70 -13.84 7.06
CA THR A 149 6.74 -12.90 6.44
C THR A 149 7.38 -12.11 5.31
N ILE A 150 6.64 -11.99 4.20
CA ILE A 150 6.95 -11.06 3.11
C ILE A 150 5.87 -9.98 3.13
N ALA A 151 6.28 -8.71 3.24
CA ALA A 151 5.37 -7.58 3.36
C ALA A 151 5.65 -6.51 2.30
N CYS A 152 4.58 -6.06 1.63
CA CYS A 152 4.59 -4.93 0.70
C CYS A 152 4.03 -3.70 1.40
N VAL A 153 4.81 -2.62 1.49
CA VAL A 153 4.39 -1.33 2.06
C VAL A 153 4.20 -0.29 0.95
N ALA A 154 3.15 0.52 1.04
CA ALA A 154 3.02 1.72 0.20
C ALA A 154 2.31 2.85 0.95
N VAL A 155 2.54 4.09 0.52
CA VAL A 155 1.78 5.27 0.95
C VAL A 155 0.47 5.32 0.17
N ASN A 156 -0.41 4.39 0.53
CA ASN A 156 -1.79 4.25 0.08
C ASN A 156 -2.62 3.85 1.29
N ASP A 157 -3.94 4.08 1.27
CA ASP A 157 -4.82 3.58 2.30
C ASP A 157 -5.03 2.04 2.19
N ALA A 158 -5.53 1.44 3.27
CA ALA A 158 -5.70 -0.01 3.36
C ALA A 158 -6.72 -0.58 2.36
N PHE A 159 -7.72 0.20 1.93
CA PHE A 159 -8.71 -0.28 0.96
C PHE A 159 -8.06 -0.42 -0.41
N VAL A 160 -7.26 0.57 -0.82
CA VAL A 160 -6.48 0.50 -2.06
C VAL A 160 -5.47 -0.63 -2.01
N MET A 161 -4.75 -0.81 -0.90
CA MET A 161 -3.77 -1.90 -0.76
C MET A 161 -4.41 -3.29 -0.83
N ASP A 162 -5.59 -3.47 -0.22
CA ASP A 162 -6.36 -4.72 -0.28
C ASP A 162 -6.87 -5.00 -1.71
N ALA A 163 -7.51 -4.02 -2.35
CA ALA A 163 -7.98 -4.16 -3.72
C ALA A 163 -6.83 -4.46 -4.70
N TRP A 164 -5.67 -3.81 -4.51
CA TRP A 164 -4.50 -4.05 -5.33
C TRP A 164 -3.92 -5.45 -5.12
N GLY A 165 -3.79 -5.89 -3.86
CA GLY A 165 -3.34 -7.24 -3.52
C GLY A 165 -4.23 -8.32 -4.14
N LYS A 166 -5.56 -8.13 -4.10
CA LYS A 166 -6.52 -9.01 -4.77
C LYS A 166 -6.34 -9.01 -6.29
N ASN A 167 -6.15 -7.83 -6.89
CA ASN A 167 -5.95 -7.68 -8.34
C ASN A 167 -4.69 -8.41 -8.83
N VAL A 168 -3.60 -8.38 -8.06
CA VAL A 168 -2.35 -9.08 -8.41
C VAL A 168 -2.24 -10.49 -7.81
N GLN A 169 -3.30 -10.97 -7.16
CA GLN A 169 -3.37 -12.30 -6.54
C GLN A 169 -2.26 -12.56 -5.51
N ALA A 170 -1.99 -11.55 -4.65
CA ALA A 170 -0.99 -11.65 -3.58
C ALA A 170 -1.28 -12.77 -2.55
N GLY A 171 -2.56 -13.10 -2.34
CA GLY A 171 -2.98 -14.19 -1.46
C GLY A 171 -2.38 -14.11 -0.05
N ASP A 172 -1.91 -15.24 0.46
CA ASP A 172 -1.15 -15.39 1.70
C ASP A 172 0.38 -15.32 1.49
N LYS A 173 0.81 -15.07 0.25
CA LYS A 173 2.22 -14.99 -0.14
C LYS A 173 2.85 -13.68 0.30
N VAL A 174 2.14 -12.57 0.12
CA VAL A 174 2.60 -11.22 0.46
C VAL A 174 1.54 -10.48 1.27
N MET A 175 1.94 -9.96 2.43
CA MET A 175 1.10 -9.13 3.28
C MET A 175 1.08 -7.69 2.75
N MET A 176 -0.11 -7.16 2.46
CA MET A 176 -0.29 -5.82 1.88
C MET A 176 -0.51 -4.79 2.99
N LEU A 177 0.49 -3.96 3.27
CA LEU A 177 0.51 -3.02 4.39
C LEU A 177 0.36 -1.57 3.92
N ALA A 178 -0.61 -0.86 4.49
CA ALA A 178 -0.84 0.56 4.22
C ALA A 178 -0.10 1.45 5.23
N ASP A 179 0.81 2.27 4.72
CA ASP A 179 1.38 3.44 5.40
C ASP A 179 0.66 4.71 4.92
N GLY A 180 -0.67 4.76 5.12
CA GLY A 180 -1.52 5.77 4.49
C GLY A 180 -1.20 7.23 4.84
N ASN A 181 -0.47 7.48 5.93
CA ASN A 181 -0.03 8.81 6.36
C ASN A 181 1.47 9.06 6.13
N ALA A 182 2.15 8.16 5.41
CA ALA A 182 3.60 8.15 5.20
C ALA A 182 4.43 8.12 6.50
N GLN A 183 3.85 7.76 7.65
CA GLN A 183 4.52 7.86 8.95
C GLN A 183 5.78 7.00 9.00
N PHE A 184 5.70 5.81 8.43
CA PHE A 184 6.83 4.90 8.34
C PHE A 184 7.88 5.40 7.35
N ALA A 185 7.45 5.83 6.15
CA ALA A 185 8.35 6.41 5.16
C ALA A 185 9.11 7.64 5.69
N LYS A 186 8.44 8.54 6.43
CA LYS A 186 9.05 9.71 7.09
C LYS A 186 10.06 9.29 8.14
N ALA A 187 9.68 8.33 9.00
CA ALA A 187 10.53 7.86 10.10
C ALA A 187 11.82 7.20 9.59
N LEU A 188 11.79 6.59 8.41
CA LEU A 188 12.95 6.03 7.74
C LEU A 188 13.77 7.05 6.93
N GLY A 189 13.23 8.25 6.70
CA GLY A 189 13.85 9.25 5.81
C GLY A 189 13.85 8.82 4.33
N VAL A 190 12.88 8.00 3.93
CA VAL A 190 12.75 7.45 2.55
C VAL A 190 11.53 8.00 1.82
N GLU A 191 11.10 9.20 2.18
CA GLU A 191 10.04 9.92 1.49
C GLU A 191 10.46 10.28 0.06
N LEU A 192 9.49 10.27 -0.85
CA LEU A 192 9.64 10.66 -2.24
C LEU A 192 8.53 11.64 -2.59
N ASP A 193 8.87 12.89 -2.88
CA ASP A 193 7.91 13.89 -3.34
C ASP A 193 7.65 13.70 -4.84
N LEU A 194 6.42 13.32 -5.20
CA LEU A 194 5.93 13.18 -6.56
C LEU A 194 4.73 14.11 -6.81
N THR A 195 4.71 15.27 -6.16
CA THR A 195 3.67 16.29 -6.34
C THR A 195 3.59 16.78 -7.79
N ASP A 196 4.73 16.89 -8.47
CA ASP A 196 4.85 17.21 -9.90
C ASP A 196 4.10 16.22 -10.81
N LYS A 197 3.97 14.97 -10.36
CA LYS A 197 3.23 13.89 -11.02
C LYS A 197 1.81 13.69 -10.49
N GLY A 198 1.35 14.57 -9.59
CA GLY A 198 0.01 14.49 -8.98
C GLY A 198 -0.15 13.36 -7.97
N LEU A 199 0.95 12.81 -7.45
CA LEU A 199 0.93 11.69 -6.51
C LEU A 199 1.16 12.11 -5.05
N GLY A 200 1.71 13.30 -4.82
CA GLY A 200 2.07 13.81 -3.50
C GLY A 200 3.27 13.07 -2.90
N ILE A 201 3.36 13.06 -1.56
CA ILE A 201 4.41 12.35 -0.83
C ILE A 201 4.17 10.84 -0.87
N ARG A 202 5.19 10.08 -1.27
CA ARG A 202 5.22 8.63 -1.38
C ARG A 202 6.43 8.04 -0.67
N SER A 203 6.52 6.71 -0.68
CA SER A 203 7.74 6.00 -0.28
C SER A 203 8.67 5.87 -1.49
N ARG A 204 9.98 5.98 -1.27
CA ARG A 204 10.97 5.45 -2.21
C ARG A 204 10.79 3.94 -2.36
N ARG A 205 11.30 3.41 -3.47
CA ARG A 205 11.35 1.96 -3.69
C ARG A 205 12.53 1.36 -2.92
N TYR A 206 12.27 0.30 -2.17
CA TYR A 206 13.34 -0.46 -1.52
C TYR A 206 12.89 -1.88 -1.19
N ALA A 207 13.86 -2.73 -0.88
CA ALA A 207 13.66 -4.02 -0.22
C ALA A 207 14.65 -4.15 0.93
N MET A 208 14.22 -4.72 2.05
CA MET A 208 15.05 -4.96 3.22
C MET A 208 14.81 -6.35 3.80
N LEU A 209 15.88 -6.95 4.30
CA LEU A 209 15.83 -8.15 5.14
C LEU A 209 15.95 -7.72 6.60
N LEU A 210 15.01 -8.17 7.42
CA LEU A 210 14.91 -7.86 8.83
C LEU A 210 15.05 -9.14 9.64
N GLU A 211 15.82 -9.09 10.72
CA GLU A 211 15.88 -10.15 11.73
C GLU A 211 15.75 -9.51 13.12
N ASP A 212 14.70 -9.91 13.85
CA ASP A 212 14.35 -9.33 15.15
C ASP A 212 14.32 -7.79 15.15
N SER A 213 13.62 -7.24 14.15
CA SER A 213 13.49 -5.80 13.91
C SER A 213 14.80 -5.07 13.54
N VAL A 214 15.92 -5.78 13.34
CA VAL A 214 17.21 -5.20 12.90
C VAL A 214 17.37 -5.38 11.40
N ILE A 215 17.77 -4.32 10.70
CA ILE A 215 18.03 -4.33 9.26
C ILE A 215 19.33 -5.10 8.99
N LYS A 216 19.22 -6.21 8.25
CA LYS A 216 20.37 -7.03 7.81
C LYS A 216 20.79 -6.72 6.38
N MET A 217 19.85 -6.29 5.55
CA MET A 217 20.07 -5.80 4.20
C MET A 217 19.12 -4.64 3.94
N LEU A 218 19.59 -3.63 3.21
CA LEU A 218 18.77 -2.54 2.69
C LEU A 218 19.19 -2.22 1.26
N ASN A 219 18.31 -2.52 0.31
CA ASN A 219 18.47 -2.17 -1.10
C ASN A 219 17.51 -1.02 -1.42
N LEU A 220 17.99 0.21 -1.26
CA LEU A 220 17.24 1.44 -1.45
C LEU A 220 17.50 2.04 -2.83
N GLU A 221 16.46 2.19 -3.63
CA GLU A 221 16.56 2.72 -5.00
C GLU A 221 16.54 4.24 -5.01
N GLU A 222 17.25 4.83 -5.96
CA GLU A 222 17.19 6.26 -6.26
C GLU A 222 16.05 6.55 -7.27
N GLY A 223 15.24 7.57 -6.94
CA GLY A 223 14.13 8.02 -7.78
C GLY A 223 13.14 6.90 -8.18
N GLY A 224 12.97 6.70 -9.48
CA GLY A 224 12.04 5.72 -10.06
C GLY A 224 12.64 4.35 -10.38
N ALA A 225 13.90 4.11 -10.01
CA ALA A 225 14.65 2.91 -10.38
C ALA A 225 14.05 1.62 -9.78
N PHE A 226 14.46 0.49 -10.37
CA PHE A 226 14.17 -0.87 -9.92
C PHE A 226 15.29 -1.78 -10.44
N THR A 227 16.39 -1.82 -9.70
CA THR A 227 17.66 -2.45 -10.10
C THR A 227 18.23 -3.39 -9.04
N ILE A 228 18.02 -3.07 -7.76
CA ILE A 228 18.57 -3.78 -6.61
C ILE A 228 17.50 -4.22 -5.61
N SER A 229 16.25 -3.75 -5.74
CA SER A 229 15.16 -4.06 -4.81
C SER A 229 14.25 -5.22 -5.26
N SER A 230 14.77 -6.14 -6.09
CA SER A 230 14.01 -7.28 -6.61
C SER A 230 13.94 -8.45 -5.62
N ALA A 231 13.03 -9.40 -5.87
CA ALA A 231 12.96 -10.64 -5.10
C ALA A 231 14.21 -11.52 -5.29
N ASP A 232 14.80 -11.52 -6.49
CA ASP A 232 16.02 -12.26 -6.78
C ASP A 232 17.21 -11.71 -5.96
N ASN A 233 17.32 -10.38 -5.81
CA ASN A 233 18.36 -9.78 -4.95
C ASN A 233 18.19 -10.18 -3.47
N ILE A 234 16.94 -10.37 -3.00
CA ILE A 234 16.67 -10.87 -1.65
C ILE A 234 17.04 -12.35 -1.54
N LEU A 235 16.75 -13.17 -2.55
CA LEU A 235 17.14 -14.59 -2.56
C LEU A 235 18.66 -14.78 -2.55
N GLU A 236 19.40 -13.97 -3.31
CA GLU A 236 20.87 -13.94 -3.29
C GLU A 236 21.41 -13.61 -1.88
N ALA A 237 20.72 -12.77 -1.12
CA ALA A 237 21.09 -12.41 0.25
C ALA A 237 20.80 -13.50 1.28
N LEU A 238 19.82 -14.36 1.00
CA LEU A 238 19.38 -15.47 1.83
C LEU A 238 20.12 -16.78 1.51
N ALA A 239 21.02 -16.73 0.52
CA ALA A 239 21.73 -17.89 -0.01
C ALA A 239 22.61 -18.58 1.03
#